data_AF-A0A2V8FCG7-F1
#
_entry.id   AF-A0A2V8FCG7-F1
#
_cell.length_a   1.000
_cell.length_b   1.000
_cell.length_c   1.000
_cell.angle_alpha   90.00
_cell.angle_beta   90.00
_cell.angle_gamma   90.00
#
_symmetry.space_group_name_H-M   'P 1'
#
loop_
_entity.id
_entity.type
_entity.pdbx_description
1 polymer ?
#
loop_
_entity_poly.entity_id
_entity_poly.type
_entity_poly.pdbx_seq_one_letter_code
_entity_poly.pdbx_strand_id
1 'polypeptide(L)'
;MPHTHVRGRRWEIQATYPDGRTEIVLAVPKYDFNWQTDYVFKQPLKLPKGTKIRTSAWYDNSAASKTNPDPTVDVHWGEQTWQEMQFTAFAFTIDQAPKPAATAQQQ
;
A
#
# COMPACT_ATOMS: atom_id res chain seq x y z
N MET A 1 -4.88 -2.08 -0.29
CA MET A 1 -4.89 -3.05 0.82
C MET A 1 -3.47 -3.42 1.21
N PRO A 2 -3.01 -3.03 2.42
CA PRO A 2 -1.75 -3.52 2.99
C PRO A 2 -1.85 -5.01 3.38
N HIS A 3 -0.78 -5.78 3.16
CA HIS A 3 -0.75 -7.22 3.41
C HIS A 3 0.62 -7.71 3.91
N THR A 4 0.62 -8.28 5.10
CA THR A 4 1.71 -9.01 5.77
C THR A 4 1.15 -10.29 6.35
N HIS A 5 2.00 -11.24 6.73
CA HIS A 5 1.58 -12.38 7.53
C HIS A 5 1.59 -12.03 9.03
N VAL A 6 1.69 -13.06 9.88
CA VAL A 6 1.39 -13.01 11.31
C VAL A 6 2.31 -12.10 12.13
N ARG A 7 3.48 -11.72 11.60
CA ARG A 7 4.40 -10.82 12.31
C ARG A 7 4.14 -9.35 12.01
N GLY A 8 3.29 -9.02 11.03
CA GLY A 8 2.94 -7.63 10.72
C GLY A 8 2.26 -6.90 11.89
N ARG A 9 2.64 -5.63 12.12
CA ARG A 9 2.13 -4.79 13.23
C ARG A 9 1.70 -3.40 12.85
N ARG A 10 2.32 -2.84 11.82
CA ARG A 10 1.99 -1.51 11.33
C ARG A 10 2.19 -1.45 9.83
N TRP A 11 1.36 -0.62 9.19
CA TRP A 11 1.51 -0.25 7.80
C TRP A 11 1.40 1.26 7.61
N GLU A 12 2.14 1.75 6.62
CA GLU A 12 2.09 3.13 6.17
C GLU A 12 2.23 3.17 4.65
N ILE A 13 1.42 4.01 4.01
CA ILE A 13 1.56 4.35 2.60
C ILE A 13 1.71 5.88 2.53
N GLN A 14 2.79 6.31 1.90
CA GLN A 14 3.16 7.70 1.73
C GLN A 14 3.21 8.05 0.24
N ALA A 15 2.68 9.21 -0.12
CA ALA A 15 2.81 9.79 -1.44
C ALA A 15 3.74 11.01 -1.38
N THR A 16 4.73 11.05 -2.26
CA THR A 16 5.58 12.23 -2.52
C THR A 16 5.27 12.75 -3.92
N TYR A 17 4.75 13.96 -3.99
CA TYR A 17 4.29 14.63 -5.20
C TYR A 17 5.45 15.28 -5.98
N PRO A 18 5.26 15.60 -7.27
CA PRO A 18 6.29 16.25 -8.10
C PRO A 18 6.75 17.61 -7.58
N ASP A 19 5.91 18.31 -6.83
CA ASP A 19 6.21 19.60 -6.18
C ASP A 19 7.01 19.44 -4.87
N GLY A 20 7.32 18.20 -4.46
CA GLY A 20 8.00 17.87 -3.22
C GLY A 20 7.09 17.70 -2.00
N ARG A 21 5.80 18.03 -2.11
CA ARG A 21 4.83 17.80 -1.03
C ARG A 21 4.75 16.31 -0.72
N THR A 22 4.61 15.98 0.55
CA THR A 22 4.51 14.59 1.00
C THR A 22 3.34 14.44 1.96
N GLU A 23 2.60 13.34 1.85
CA GLU A 23 1.50 13.02 2.74
C GLU A 23 1.41 11.52 3.04
N ILE A 24 0.93 11.18 4.24
CA ILE A 24 0.59 9.81 4.60
C ILE A 24 -0.84 9.55 4.13
N VAL A 25 -1.00 8.74 3.08
CA VAL A 25 -2.30 8.47 2.45
C VAL A 25 -3.04 7.33 3.15
N LEU A 26 -2.31 6.45 3.84
CA LEU A 26 -2.87 5.40 4.69
C LEU A 26 -1.93 5.12 5.86
N ALA A 27 -2.46 5.11 7.08
CA ALA A 27 -1.76 4.67 8.28
C ALA A 27 -2.59 3.62 9.01
N VAL A 28 -2.02 2.44 9.22
CA VAL A 28 -2.62 1.36 10.01
C VAL A 28 -1.67 1.07 11.18
N PRO A 29 -1.75 1.82 12.30
CA PRO A 29 -0.78 1.74 13.38
C PRO A 29 -0.89 0.46 14.22
N LYS A 30 -2.03 -0.23 14.14
CA LYS A 30 -2.32 -1.49 14.82
C LYS A 30 -2.84 -2.50 13.80
N TYR A 31 -1.99 -2.87 12.86
CA TYR A 31 -2.33 -3.87 11.86
C TYR A 31 -2.55 -5.23 12.53
N ASP A 32 -3.62 -5.92 12.12
CA ASP A 32 -3.95 -7.28 12.55
C ASP A 32 -4.09 -8.17 11.32
N PHE A 33 -3.32 -9.25 11.29
CA PHE A 33 -3.35 -10.26 10.22
C PHE A 33 -4.76 -10.85 10.01
N ASN A 34 -5.57 -10.91 11.07
CA ASN A 34 -6.95 -11.42 10.99
C ASN A 34 -7.93 -10.39 10.44
N TRP A 35 -7.52 -9.13 10.28
CA TRP A 35 -8.38 -8.04 9.81
C TRP A 35 -7.76 -7.31 8.60
N GLN A 36 -7.77 -8.00 7.46
CA GLN A 36 -7.22 -7.49 6.21
C GLN A 36 -8.35 -7.07 5.28
N THR A 37 -8.62 -5.77 5.23
CA THR A 37 -9.73 -5.21 4.46
C THR A 37 -9.27 -4.13 3.49
N ASP A 38 -10.11 -3.88 2.49
CA ASP A 38 -9.95 -2.74 1.61
C ASP A 38 -10.24 -1.42 2.32
N TYR A 39 -9.42 -0.43 2.02
CA TYR A 39 -9.61 0.96 2.43
C TYR A 39 -9.97 1.76 1.18
N VAL A 40 -11.25 2.10 1.06
CA VAL A 40 -11.77 2.87 -0.08
C VAL A 40 -11.86 4.34 0.32
N PHE A 41 -11.15 5.21 -0.41
CA PHE A 41 -11.19 6.64 -0.15
C PHE A 41 -12.56 7.22 -0.50
N LYS A 42 -13.12 8.04 0.40
CA LYS A 42 -14.36 8.80 0.13
C LYS A 42 -14.20 9.72 -1.09
N GLN A 43 -13.03 10.33 -1.23
CA GLN A 43 -12.63 11.12 -2.38
C GLN A 43 -11.37 10.47 -2.98
N PRO A 44 -11.40 10.01 -4.24
CA PRO A 44 -10.23 9.39 -4.85
C PRO A 44 -9.02 10.32 -4.85
N LEU A 45 -7.85 9.77 -4.52
CA LEU A 45 -6.60 10.52 -4.50
C LEU A 45 -6.09 10.76 -5.93
N LYS A 46 -5.80 12.02 -6.29
CA LYS A 46 -5.19 12.36 -7.57
C LYS A 46 -3.68 12.26 -7.47
N LEU A 47 -3.10 11.34 -8.22
CA LEU A 47 -1.67 11.08 -8.27
C LEU A 47 -1.13 11.55 -9.63
N PRO A 48 -0.66 12.80 -9.77
CA PRO A 48 -0.11 13.30 -11.02
C PRO A 48 1.15 12.52 -11.41
N LYS A 49 1.48 12.53 -12.71
CA LYS A 49 2.72 11.95 -13.25
C LYS A 49 3.93 12.44 -12.43
N GLY A 50 4.77 11.51 -12.02
CA GLY A 50 5.95 11.78 -11.19
C GLY A 50 5.72 11.61 -9.69
N THR A 51 4.49 11.39 -9.24
CA THR A 51 4.22 11.01 -7.85
C THR A 51 4.88 9.67 -7.52
N LYS A 52 5.56 9.61 -6.37
CA LYS A 52 6.19 8.40 -5.84
C LYS A 52 5.37 7.87 -4.67
N ILE A 53 5.01 6.59 -4.72
CA ILE A 53 4.37 5.89 -3.60
C ILE A 53 5.42 5.07 -2.88
N ARG A 54 5.54 5.28 -1.57
CA ARG A 54 6.33 4.46 -0.67
C ARG A 54 5.39 3.71 0.26
N THR A 55 5.57 2.40 0.32
CA THR A 55 4.90 1.57 1.31
C THR A 55 5.92 1.13 2.36
N SER A 56 5.48 0.98 3.60
CA SER A 56 6.33 0.54 4.70
C SER A 56 5.50 -0.34 5.64
N ALA A 57 6.10 -1.47 6.00
CA ALA A 57 5.54 -2.42 6.95
C ALA A 57 6.50 -2.59 8.12
N TRP A 58 5.95 -2.81 9.31
CA TRP A 58 6.72 -3.13 10.51
C TRP A 58 6.33 -4.51 11.00
N TYR A 59 7.34 -5.26 11.43
CA TYR A 59 7.22 -6.64 11.85
C TYR A 59 7.70 -6.79 13.29
N ASP A 60 7.11 -7.72 14.02
CA ASP A 60 7.53 -8.11 15.36
C ASP A 60 7.90 -9.61 15.38
N ASN A 61 9.20 -9.85 15.26
CA ASN A 61 9.80 -11.18 15.37
C ASN A 61 10.31 -11.49 16.80
N SER A 62 9.88 -10.75 17.82
CA SER A 62 10.29 -11.03 19.20
C SER A 62 9.68 -12.32 19.72
N ALA A 63 10.32 -12.93 20.73
CA ALA A 63 9.77 -14.10 21.44
C ALA A 63 8.52 -13.78 22.29
N ALA A 64 8.27 -12.50 22.58
CA ALA A 64 7.09 -12.06 23.32
C ALA A 64 5.83 -11.96 22.43
N SER A 65 6.02 -11.94 21.11
CA SER A 65 4.96 -11.84 20.12
C SER A 65 4.15 -13.14 20.05
N LYS A 66 2.91 -13.13 20.58
CA LYS A 66 2.06 -14.34 20.61
C LYS A 66 1.69 -14.90 19.23
N THR A 67 1.80 -14.10 18.18
CA THR A 67 1.49 -14.52 16.81
C THR A 67 2.75 -14.92 16.04
N ASN A 68 3.94 -14.83 16.65
CA ASN A 68 5.18 -15.32 16.06
C ASN A 68 5.28 -16.84 16.29
N PRO A 69 5.20 -17.68 15.24
CA PRO A 69 5.21 -19.14 15.42
C PRO A 69 6.56 -19.66 15.94
N ASP A 70 7.64 -19.02 15.53
CA ASP A 70 9.00 -19.35 15.94
C ASP A 70 9.89 -18.10 15.84
N PRO A 71 10.37 -17.54 16.96
CA PRO A 71 11.25 -16.38 16.99
C PRO A 71 12.73 -16.71 16.72
N THR A 72 13.09 -17.99 16.60
CA THR A 72 14.48 -18.44 16.47
C THR A 72 14.94 -18.64 15.03
N VAL A 73 13.99 -18.61 14.07
CA VAL A 73 14.26 -18.83 12.66
C VAL A 73 14.38 -17.52 11.90
N ASP A 74 15.23 -17.54 10.87
CA ASP A 74 15.27 -16.47 9.88
C ASP A 74 13.96 -16.44 9.09
N VAL A 75 13.36 -15.26 9.02
CA VAL A 75 12.11 -15.03 8.31
C VAL A 75 12.43 -14.46 6.93
N HIS A 76 11.84 -15.07 5.91
CA HIS A 76 11.99 -14.65 4.52
C HIS A 76 10.63 -14.45 3.86
N TRP A 77 10.63 -13.87 2.66
CA TRP A 77 9.41 -13.76 1.86
C TRP A 77 8.91 -15.15 1.44
N GLY A 78 7.60 -15.39 1.50
CA GLY A 78 6.98 -16.60 0.98
C GLY A 78 5.48 -16.69 1.21
N GLU A 79 4.86 -17.72 0.66
CA GLU A 79 3.39 -17.90 0.67
C GLU A 79 2.85 -18.48 1.96
N GLN A 80 3.69 -19.12 2.77
CA GLN A 80 3.24 -19.74 4.01
C GLN A 80 3.07 -18.70 5.11
N THR A 81 2.05 -18.85 5.94
CA THR A 81 1.72 -17.89 7.01
C THR A 81 2.86 -17.71 8.04
N TRP A 82 3.75 -18.69 8.21
CA TRP A 82 4.92 -18.57 9.08
C TRP A 82 6.15 -17.97 8.38
N GLN A 83 6.14 -17.84 7.06
CA GLN A 83 7.01 -16.93 6.30
C GLN A 83 6.39 -15.52 6.35
N GLU A 84 6.93 -14.55 5.62
CA GLU A 84 6.35 -13.21 5.56
C GLU A 84 6.02 -12.72 4.15
N MET A 85 5.22 -11.66 4.10
CA MET A 85 5.01 -10.87 2.89
C MET A 85 5.13 -9.39 3.20
N GLN A 86 5.62 -8.61 2.24
CA GLN A 86 5.34 -7.18 2.17
C GLN A 86 4.64 -6.91 0.85
N PHE A 87 3.31 -6.88 0.88
CA PHE A 87 2.52 -6.68 -0.32
C PHE A 87 1.51 -5.55 -0.13
N THR A 88 1.22 -4.81 -1.20
CA THR A 88 0.18 -3.79 -1.19
C THR A 88 -0.56 -3.78 -2.52
N ALA A 89 -1.86 -4.03 -2.48
CA ALA A 89 -2.72 -3.87 -3.64
C ALA A 89 -3.27 -2.44 -3.73
N PHE A 90 -3.31 -1.88 -4.94
CA PHE A 90 -3.93 -0.59 -5.25
C PHE A 90 -4.96 -0.77 -6.36
N ALA A 91 -6.17 -0.23 -6.15
CA ALA A 91 -7.14 -0.03 -7.21
C ALA A 91 -7.02 1.42 -7.70
N PHE A 92 -6.91 1.61 -9.02
CA PHE A 92 -6.79 2.94 -9.61
C PHE A 92 -7.47 3.01 -10.98
N THR A 93 -7.81 4.23 -11.39
CA THR A 93 -8.25 4.55 -12.74
C THR A 93 -7.26 5.51 -13.37
N ILE A 94 -7.11 5.45 -14.69
CA ILE A 94 -6.35 6.44 -15.45
C ILE A 94 -7.35 7.42 -16.05
N ASP A 95 -7.13 8.71 -15.82
CA ASP A 95 -7.93 9.76 -16.44
C ASP A 95 -7.81 9.64 -17.96
N GLN A 96 -8.93 9.71 -18.69
CA GLN A 96 -8.90 9.66 -20.14
C GLN A 96 -8.15 10.89 -20.68
N ALA A 97 -7.27 10.67 -21.67
CA ALA A 97 -6.67 11.77 -22.40
C ALA A 97 -7.77 12.64 -23.02
N PRO A 98 -7.62 13.98 -23.06
CA PRO A 98 -8.57 14.84 -23.74
C PRO A 98 -8.77 14.34 -25.17
N LYS A 99 -10.03 14.10 -25.56
CA LYS A 99 -10.35 13.75 -26.95
C LYS A 99 -9.86 14.89 -27.85
N PRO A 100 -9.12 14.62 -28.94
CA PRO A 100 -8.73 15.68 -29.88
C PRO A 100 -9.97 16.47 -30.29
N ALA A 101 -9.88 17.80 -30.22
CA ALA A 101 -10.95 18.65 -30.68
C ALA A 101 -11.27 18.28 -32.14
N ALA A 102 -12.54 18.02 -32.44
CA ALA A 102 -12.95 17.74 -33.80
C ALA A 102 -12.57 18.94 -34.67
N THR A 103 -11.68 18.73 -35.64
CA THR A 103 -11.35 19.74 -36.64
C THR A 103 -12.63 20.03 -37.41
N ALA A 104 -13.22 21.21 -37.19
CA ALA A 104 -14.34 21.67 -38.00
C ALA A 104 -13.83 21.81 -39.44
N GLN A 105 -14.24 20.89 -40.32
CA GLN A 105 -14.07 21.06 -41.76
C GLN A 105 -14.97 22.22 -42.18
N GLN A 106 -14.37 23.36 -42.49
CA GLN A 106 -15.04 24.45 -43.19
C GLN A 106 -15.33 23.97 -44.61
N GLN A 107 -16.61 23.97 -44.99
CA GLN A 107 -17.08 23.83 -46.37
C GLN A 107 -17.11 25.19 -47.04
#